data_AF-A0A183BKY3-F1
#
_entry.id   AF-A0A183BKY3-F1
#
_cell.length_a   1.000
_cell.length_b   1.000
_cell.length_c   1.000
_cell.angle_alpha   90.00
_cell.angle_beta   90.00
_cell.angle_gamma   90.00
#
_symmetry.space_group_name_H-M   'P 1'
#
loop_
_entity.id
_entity.type
_entity.pdbx_description
1 polymer ?
#
loop_
_entity_poly.entity_id
_entity_poly.type
_entity_poly.pdbx_seq_one_letter_code
_entity_poly.pdbx_strand_id
1 'polypeptide(L)'
;MLIYHMRITSMWLIKNLSFIRAMFDLAAKATGHMKSSKWGTVTGNFVTQIGAIENICNAFNISLNKAVHFSDPSKGDEAHQNGPRPNQVLNNPGKHSAYTKQ
;
A
#
# COMPACT_ATOMS: atom_id res chain seq x y z
N MET A 1 18.83 17.89 -29.57
CA MET A 1 17.54 18.16 -28.89
C MET A 1 16.63 16.93 -28.83
N LEU A 2 16.45 16.17 -29.92
CA LEU A 2 15.65 14.92 -29.95
C LEU A 2 16.09 13.84 -28.95
N ILE A 3 17.40 13.64 -28.79
CA ILE A 3 17.96 12.63 -27.85
C ILE A 3 17.62 12.96 -26.38
N TYR A 4 17.61 14.24 -26.02
CA TYR A 4 17.25 14.69 -24.67
C TYR A 4 15.76 14.49 -24.39
N HIS A 5 14.91 14.82 -25.36
CA HIS A 5 13.48 14.62 -25.23
C HIS A 5 13.14 13.12 -25.07
N MET A 6 13.74 12.26 -25.89
CA MET A 6 13.53 10.80 -25.83
C MET A 6 14.05 10.17 -24.51
N ARG A 7 15.14 10.69 -23.94
CA ARG A 7 15.64 10.30 -22.61
C ARG A 7 14.75 10.75 -21.45
N ILE A 8 14.19 11.96 -21.53
CA ILE A 8 13.28 12.48 -20.49
C ILE A 8 11.98 11.67 -20.47
N THR A 9 11.41 11.38 -21.64
CA THR A 9 10.16 10.62 -21.76
C THR A 9 10.31 9.17 -21.27
N SER A 10 11.42 8.51 -21.60
CA SER A 10 11.71 7.15 -21.11
C SER A 10 11.93 7.10 -19.60
N MET A 11 12.66 8.07 -19.03
CA MET A 11 12.85 8.16 -17.58
C MET A 11 11.55 8.46 -16.83
N TRP A 12 10.67 9.28 -17.39
CA TRP A 12 9.35 9.57 -16.84
C TRP A 12 8.45 8.32 -16.84
N LEU A 13 8.44 7.56 -17.94
CA LEU A 13 7.67 6.31 -18.04
C LEU A 13 8.10 5.28 -16.98
N ILE A 14 9.41 5.08 -16.79
CA ILE A 14 9.98 4.15 -15.79
C ILE A 14 9.54 4.54 -14.37
N LYS A 15 9.62 5.83 -14.01
CA LYS A 15 9.27 6.31 -12.68
C LYS A 15 7.78 6.12 -12.38
N ASN A 16 6.90 6.45 -13.33
CA ASN A 16 5.46 6.29 -13.14
C ASN A 16 5.04 4.83 -13.06
N LEU A 17 5.55 3.95 -13.92
CA LEU A 17 5.24 2.52 -13.86
C LEU A 17 5.73 1.87 -12.57
N SER A 18 6.92 2.25 -12.10
CA SER A 18 7.46 1.77 -10.82
C SER A 18 6.59 2.24 -9.64
N PHE A 19 6.13 3.49 -9.65
CA PHE A 19 5.23 4.03 -8.64
C PHE A 19 3.87 3.32 -8.63
N ILE A 20 3.26 3.14 -9.80
CA ILE A 20 1.95 2.46 -9.94
C ILE A 20 2.05 1.02 -9.43
N ARG A 21 3.11 0.29 -9.77
CA ARG A 21 3.38 -1.06 -9.24
C ARG A 21 3.43 -1.05 -7.70
N ALA A 22 4.17 -0.10 -7.11
CA ALA A 22 4.28 0.02 -5.67
C ALA A 22 2.94 0.33 -4.99
N MET A 23 2.11 1.19 -5.59
CA MET A 23 0.77 1.49 -5.07
C MET A 23 -0.16 0.28 -5.11
N PHE A 24 -0.08 -0.56 -6.16
CA PHE A 24 -0.82 -1.81 -6.19
C PHE A 24 -0.32 -2.82 -5.17
N ASP A 25 0.99 -2.89 -4.93
CA ASP A 25 1.57 -3.74 -3.89
C ASP A 25 1.07 -3.31 -2.50
N LEU A 26 1.09 -2.00 -2.20
CA LEU A 26 0.51 -1.44 -0.98
C LEU A 26 -0.97 -1.81 -0.82
N ALA A 27 -1.76 -1.67 -1.90
CA ALA A 27 -3.19 -1.97 -1.86
C ALA A 27 -3.47 -3.47 -1.66
N ALA A 28 -2.68 -4.35 -2.29
CA ALA A 28 -2.76 -5.79 -2.08
C ALA A 28 -2.44 -6.17 -0.62
N LYS A 29 -1.40 -5.55 -0.05
CA LYS A 29 -1.02 -5.77 1.36
C LYS A 29 -2.08 -5.26 2.34
N ALA A 30 -2.64 -4.07 2.09
CA ALA A 30 -3.69 -3.50 2.92
C ALA A 30 -4.99 -4.32 2.88
N THR A 31 -5.41 -4.74 1.69
CA THR A 31 -6.65 -5.52 1.52
C THR A 31 -6.50 -6.97 1.97
N GLY A 32 -5.32 -7.57 1.77
CA GLY A 32 -5.01 -8.91 2.27
C GLY A 32 -4.99 -9.02 3.80
N HIS A 33 -4.70 -7.92 4.50
CA HIS A 33 -4.76 -7.87 5.97
C HIS A 33 -6.20 -7.91 6.52
N MET A 34 -7.20 -7.56 5.72
CA MET A 34 -8.59 -7.48 6.19
C MET A 34 -9.23 -8.87 6.25
N LYS A 35 -9.74 -9.26 7.42
CA LYS A 35 -10.37 -10.57 7.69
C LYS A 35 -11.78 -10.71 7.08
N SER A 36 -11.94 -10.48 5.78
CA SER A 36 -13.22 -10.68 5.08
C SER A 36 -13.02 -11.14 3.63
N SER A 37 -13.85 -12.09 3.19
CA SER A 37 -13.83 -12.67 1.85
C SER A 37 -14.04 -11.64 0.73
N LYS A 38 -14.72 -10.53 1.02
CA LYS A 38 -14.89 -9.40 0.08
C LYS A 38 -13.55 -8.81 -0.37
N TRP A 39 -12.55 -8.80 0.51
CA TRP A 39 -11.23 -8.25 0.21
C TRP A 39 -10.33 -9.24 -0.53
N GLY A 40 -10.65 -10.53 -0.52
CA GLY A 40 -9.89 -11.55 -1.27
C GLY A 40 -9.89 -11.30 -2.77
N THR A 41 -11.07 -11.06 -3.36
CA THR A 41 -11.19 -10.72 -4.79
C THR A 41 -10.44 -9.43 -5.13
N VAL A 42 -10.55 -8.41 -4.27
CA VAL A 42 -9.88 -7.12 -4.48
C VAL A 42 -8.35 -7.28 -4.40
N THR A 43 -7.85 -8.05 -3.44
CA THR A 43 -6.43 -8.39 -3.30
C THR A 43 -5.91 -9.10 -4.54
N GLY A 44 -6.64 -10.11 -5.03
CA GLY A 44 -6.29 -10.85 -6.24
C GLY A 44 -6.23 -9.97 -7.49
N ASN A 45 -7.15 -9.00 -7.61
CA ASN A 45 -7.13 -8.04 -8.71
C ASN A 45 -5.87 -7.16 -8.68
N PHE A 46 -5.45 -6.68 -7.51
CA PHE A 46 -4.22 -5.88 -7.39
C PHE A 46 -2.98 -6.70 -7.74
N VAL A 47 -2.86 -7.94 -7.24
CA VAL A 47 -1.76 -8.86 -7.59
C VAL A 47 -1.71 -9.11 -9.11
N THR A 48 -2.87 -9.29 -9.74
CA THR A 48 -2.96 -9.49 -11.20
C THR A 48 -2.48 -8.25 -11.96
N GLN A 49 -2.84 -7.04 -11.53
CA GLN A 49 -2.38 -5.80 -12.15
C GLN A 49 -0.87 -5.60 -12.02
N ILE A 50 -0.27 -5.96 -10.88
CA ILE A 50 1.19 -5.98 -10.71
C ILE A 50 1.83 -6.89 -11.75
N GLY A 51 1.31 -8.12 -11.91
CA GLY A 51 1.81 -9.08 -12.91
C GLY A 51 1.70 -8.56 -14.34
N ALA A 52 0.59 -7.91 -14.70
CA ALA A 52 0.42 -7.27 -16.01
C ALA A 52 1.45 -6.17 -16.25
N ILE A 53 1.70 -5.30 -15.27
CA ILE A 53 2.73 -4.24 -15.36
C ILE A 53 4.12 -4.85 -15.54
N GLU A 54 4.46 -5.89 -14.77
CA GLU A 54 5.75 -6.56 -14.88
C GLU A 54 5.94 -7.23 -16.26
N ASN A 55 4.90 -7.85 -16.81
CA ASN A 55 4.93 -8.45 -18.15
C ASN A 55 5.11 -7.41 -19.26
N ILE A 56 4.37 -6.29 -19.20
CA ILE A 56 4.52 -5.18 -20.15
C ILE A 56 5.95 -4.63 -20.07
N CYS A 57 6.48 -4.42 -18.86
CA CYS A 57 7.83 -3.91 -18.69
C CYS A 57 8.90 -4.88 -19.24
N ASN A 58 8.74 -6.19 -19.02
CA ASN A 58 9.60 -7.20 -19.63
C ASN A 58 9.54 -7.16 -21.17
N ALA A 59 8.34 -7.08 -21.75
CA ALA A 59 8.16 -7.04 -23.21
C ALA A 59 8.84 -5.83 -23.86
N PHE A 60 8.86 -4.68 -23.16
CA PHE A 60 9.50 -3.45 -23.64
C PHE A 60 10.91 -3.23 -23.10
N ASN A 61 11.50 -4.22 -22.41
CA ASN A 61 12.82 -4.15 -21.78
C ASN A 61 12.98 -2.93 -20.84
N ILE A 62 11.90 -2.58 -20.15
CA ILE A 62 11.83 -1.48 -19.18
C ILE A 62 12.23 -2.04 -17.81
N SER A 63 13.34 -1.57 -17.26
CA SER A 63 13.77 -1.96 -15.91
C SER A 63 12.94 -1.22 -14.86
N LEU A 64 11.99 -1.93 -14.25
CA LEU A 64 11.22 -1.42 -13.11
C LEU A 64 12.09 -1.39 -11.85
N ASN A 65 11.93 -0.34 -11.05
CA ASN A 65 12.45 -0.33 -9.69
C ASN A 65 11.56 -1.21 -8.81
N LYS A 66 11.96 -2.46 -8.58
CA LYS A 66 11.26 -3.41 -7.69
C LYS A 66 11.68 -3.31 -6.22
N ALA A 67 12.57 -2.37 -5.86
CA ALA A 67 13.07 -2.26 -4.48
C ALA A 67 11.96 -1.85 -3.50
N VAL A 68 10.97 -1.11 -3.97
CA VAL A 68 9.79 -0.74 -3.18
C VAL A 68 8.85 -1.95 -3.10
N HIS A 69 8.78 -2.52 -1.91
CA HIS A 69 7.85 -3.57 -1.53
C HIS A 69 7.32 -3.24 -0.14
N PHE A 70 6.04 -3.51 0.10
CA PHE A 70 5.41 -3.27 1.39
C PHE A 70 5.32 -4.58 2.18
N SER A 71 5.73 -4.54 3.44
CA SER A 71 5.51 -5.64 4.37
C SER A 71 4.03 -5.76 4.72
N ASP A 72 3.61 -6.94 5.17
CA ASP A 72 2.24 -7.11 5.64
C ASP A 72 1.96 -6.16 6.83
N PRO A 73 0.81 -5.50 6.87
CA PRO A 73 0.45 -4.64 8.00
C PRO A 73 0.45 -5.45 9.30
N SER A 74 1.11 -4.95 10.34
CA SER A 74 1.25 -5.67 11.61
C SER A 74 0.12 -5.39 12.61
N LYS A 75 -0.57 -4.25 12.51
CA LYS A 75 -1.52 -3.77 13.53
C LYS A 75 -2.68 -2.94 12.94
N GLY A 76 -3.75 -3.59 12.50
CA GLY A 76 -5.04 -2.93 12.21
C GLY A 76 -5.99 -2.97 13.42
N ASP A 77 -6.20 -4.17 13.97
CA ASP A 77 -7.16 -4.41 15.07
C ASP A 77 -6.76 -3.71 16.38
N GLU A 78 -5.46 -3.64 16.70
CA GLU A 78 -4.94 -3.02 17.94
C GLU A 78 -5.11 -1.49 17.96
N ALA A 79 -5.11 -0.82 16.79
CA ALA A 79 -5.29 0.63 16.72
C ALA A 79 -6.68 1.05 17.23
N HIS A 80 -7.69 0.20 17.02
CA HIS A 80 -9.06 0.41 17.51
C HIS A 80 -9.25 -0.03 18.97
N GLN A 81 -8.33 -0.81 19.53
CA GLN A 81 -8.39 -1.28 20.92
C GLN A 81 -7.80 -0.28 21.93
N ASN A 82 -6.91 0.60 21.48
CA ASN A 82 -6.24 1.59 22.34
C ASN A 82 -6.97 2.94 22.42
N GLY A 83 -8.12 3.08 21.76
CA GLY A 83 -9.01 4.23 21.94
C GLY A 83 -9.84 4.07 23.21
N PRO A 84 -10.13 5.17 23.95
CA PRO A 84 -11.09 5.09 25.05
C PRO A 84 -12.43 4.57 24.52
N ARG A 85 -12.96 3.52 25.14
CA ARG A 85 -14.28 2.97 24.78
C ARG A 85 -15.33 4.08 24.94
N PRO A 86 -16.43 4.08 24.18
CA PRO A 86 -17.47 5.12 24.29
C PRO A 86 -17.95 5.37 25.74
N ASN A 87 -18.12 4.30 26.54
CA ASN A 87 -18.46 4.43 27.97
C ASN A 87 -17.36 5.08 28.84
N GLN A 88 -16.09 5.03 28.42
CA GLN A 88 -14.98 5.66 29.13
C GLN A 88 -14.89 7.17 28.82
N VAL A 89 -15.29 7.60 27.62
CA VAL A 89 -15.35 9.01 27.23
C VAL A 89 -16.51 9.72 27.91
N LEU A 90 -17.68 9.06 28.01
CA LEU A 90 -18.87 9.66 28.61
C LEU A 90 -18.73 9.93 30.11
N ASN A 91 -18.00 9.06 30.82
CA ASN A 91 -17.85 9.12 32.27
C ASN A 91 -16.66 9.97 32.75
N ASN A 92 -15.78 10.41 31.85
CA ASN A 92 -14.63 11.28 32.19
C ASN A 92 -14.29 12.22 31.02
N PRO A 93 -15.06 13.30 30.82
CA PRO A 93 -14.71 14.32 29.83
C PRO A 93 -13.40 15.00 30.25
N GLY A 94 -12.38 14.98 29.38
CA GLY A 94 -11.16 15.77 29.53
C GLY A 94 -9.96 15.12 30.23
N LYS A 95 -10.02 13.84 30.63
CA LYS A 95 -8.82 13.13 31.12
C LYS A 95 -8.18 12.32 30.01
N HIS A 96 -6.95 12.67 29.64
CA HIS A 96 -6.11 11.83 28.80
C HIS A 96 -5.86 10.50 29.53
N SER A 97 -6.31 9.38 28.95
CA SER A 97 -5.90 8.05 29.42
C SER A 97 -4.39 7.91 29.22
N ALA A 98 -3.63 8.14 30.29
CA ALA A 98 -2.21 7.84 30.33
C ALA A 98 -2.06 6.31 30.23
N TYR A 99 -1.53 5.87 29.09
CA TYR A 99 -1.17 4.49 28.82
C TYR A 99 -0.13 4.03 29.86
N THR A 100 -0.49 3.15 30.79
CA THR A 100 0.48 2.45 31.64
C THR A 100 0.69 1.06 31.04
N LYS A 101 1.85 0.84 30.40
CA LYS A 101 2.30 -0.51 30.04
C LYS A 101 2.63 -1.27 31.33
N GLN A 102 1.99 -2.42 31.54
CA GLN A 102 2.59 -3.51 32.30
C GLN A 102 3.54 -4.29 31.39
#